data_AF-A0AA88J067-F1
#
_entry.id   AF-A0AA88J067-F1
#
_cell.length_a   1.000
_cell.length_b   1.000
_cell.length_c   1.000
_cell.angle_alpha   90.00
_cell.angle_beta   90.00
_cell.angle_gamma   90.00
#
_symmetry.space_group_name_H-M   'P 1'
#
loop_
_entity.id
_entity.type
_entity.pdbx_description
1 polymer ?
#
loop_
_entity_poly.entity_id
_entity_poly.type
_entity_poly.pdbx_seq_one_letter_code
_entity_poly.pdbx_strand_id
1 'polypeptide(L)'
;MVSAQECESQAYDAICLDQQCCSIDGYCGITAAYCGDSTCQRKCWSEERADQRCGASFGHPPCGKNRCCSIHGWCGEGPFYCVQAVCDYQCWDSSLSYYVSRNTENSISKILSKSLFDEMFKHRKDCPSQGFYSYDAFINAAASFPMVAQVISQLVRGNLLLSVLKPLKQPQRWIESLDPYAWGYCHISTTIATDTDTMTNYCTSTKWPCASKKNNYNYGLAGEALGLDLINNPDLVATDPVVSYKTALWFWTTRHDNKPSYPDVVINANFKPSQV
;
A
#
# COMPACT_ATOMS: atom_id res chain seq x y z
N MET A 1 -8.16 19.36 -24.16
CA MET A 1 -8.81 19.67 -22.87
C MET A 1 -10.13 18.92 -22.87
N VAL A 2 -10.32 17.96 -21.96
CA VAL A 2 -11.62 17.30 -21.80
C VAL A 2 -12.47 18.26 -20.99
N SER A 3 -13.56 18.76 -21.56
CA SER A 3 -14.50 19.62 -20.86
C SER A 3 -15.10 18.85 -19.68
N ALA A 4 -15.03 19.40 -18.47
CA ALA A 4 -15.79 18.86 -17.34
C ALA A 4 -17.29 18.92 -17.70
N GLN A 5 -18.04 17.85 -17.40
CA GLN A 5 -19.47 17.82 -17.63
C GLN A 5 -20.15 18.75 -16.60
N GLU A 6 -20.85 19.77 -17.08
CA GLU A 6 -21.64 20.68 -16.25
C GLU A 6 -22.98 20.03 -15.88
N CYS A 7 -23.41 20.22 -14.63
CA CYS A 7 -24.71 19.78 -14.11
C CYS A 7 -25.66 20.95 -13.80
N GLU A 8 -25.23 22.20 -14.07
CA GLU A 8 -26.00 23.44 -13.86
C GLU A 8 -26.23 24.25 -15.15
N SER A 9 -26.25 23.63 -16.32
CA SER A 9 -26.63 24.36 -17.54
C SER A 9 -28.14 24.66 -17.57
N GLN A 10 -28.53 25.83 -18.09
CA GLN A 10 -29.93 26.24 -18.30
C GLN A 10 -30.72 25.33 -19.29
N ALA A 11 -30.11 24.27 -19.80
CA ALA A 11 -30.77 23.22 -20.58
C ALA A 11 -31.11 22.04 -19.66
N TYR A 12 -32.41 21.79 -19.48
CA TYR A 12 -33.05 20.53 -19.05
C TYR A 12 -32.11 19.46 -18.44
N ASP A 13 -32.23 19.22 -17.13
CA ASP A 13 -31.78 18.00 -16.44
C ASP A 13 -30.40 17.46 -16.88
N ALA A 14 -29.37 18.30 -16.86
CA ALA A 14 -27.99 17.83 -16.97
C ALA A 14 -27.63 16.98 -15.73
N ILE A 15 -27.99 15.71 -15.78
CA ILE A 15 -27.77 14.74 -14.71
C ILE A 15 -26.34 14.19 -14.89
N CYS A 16 -25.51 14.33 -13.86
CA CYS A 16 -24.21 13.68 -13.81
C CYS A 16 -24.35 12.18 -14.07
N LEU A 17 -23.35 11.60 -14.74
CA LEU A 17 -23.28 10.16 -15.01
C LEU A 17 -23.50 9.36 -13.73
N ASP A 18 -23.89 8.10 -13.89
CA ASP A 18 -24.14 7.25 -12.75
C ASP A 18 -22.90 7.18 -11.86
N GLN A 19 -23.10 7.40 -10.55
CA GLN A 19 -22.03 7.53 -9.55
C GLN A 19 -21.12 8.75 -9.69
N GLN A 20 -21.64 9.86 -10.23
CA GLN A 20 -21.02 11.18 -10.11
C GLN A 20 -21.92 12.11 -9.30
N CYS A 21 -21.30 12.93 -8.46
CA CYS A 21 -21.97 13.99 -7.73
C CYS A 21 -21.88 15.28 -8.52
N CYS A 22 -22.88 16.14 -8.36
CA CYS A 22 -22.83 17.51 -8.82
C CYS A 22 -22.27 18.38 -7.69
N SER A 23 -21.14 19.05 -7.95
CA SER A 23 -20.53 19.99 -7.01
C SER A 23 -21.37 21.26 -6.91
N ILE A 24 -21.22 22.01 -5.82
CA ILE A 24 -21.81 23.35 -5.66
C ILE A 24 -21.35 24.35 -6.73
N ASP A 25 -20.24 24.06 -7.42
CA ASP A 25 -19.72 24.86 -8.55
C ASP A 25 -20.34 24.43 -9.89
N GLY A 26 -21.29 23.49 -9.88
CA GLY A 26 -22.04 23.07 -11.06
C GLY A 26 -21.32 22.07 -11.97
N TYR A 27 -20.32 21.36 -11.46
CA TYR A 27 -19.55 20.37 -12.22
C TYR A 27 -19.75 18.95 -11.69
N CYS A 28 -19.70 17.97 -12.59
CA CYS A 28 -19.78 16.56 -12.23
C CYS A 28 -18.42 15.95 -11.91
N GLY A 29 -18.36 15.12 -10.86
CA GLY A 29 -17.16 14.35 -10.55
C GLY A 29 -17.35 13.34 -9.43
N ILE A 30 -16.28 12.63 -9.08
CA ILE A 30 -16.29 11.50 -8.13
C ILE A 30 -15.39 11.70 -6.91
N THR A 31 -14.71 12.84 -6.81
CA THR A 31 -13.77 13.13 -5.71
C THR A 31 -14.43 13.98 -4.64
N ALA A 32 -13.74 14.17 -3.51
CA ALA A 32 -14.18 15.06 -2.43
C ALA A 32 -14.53 16.49 -2.89
N ALA A 33 -13.92 16.98 -3.97
CA ALA A 33 -14.24 18.30 -4.53
C ALA A 33 -15.65 18.40 -5.11
N TYR A 34 -16.23 17.26 -5.50
CA TYR A 34 -17.56 17.19 -6.10
C TYR A 34 -18.60 16.55 -5.18
N CYS A 35 -18.14 15.60 -4.37
CA CYS A 35 -18.98 14.70 -3.59
C CYS A 35 -18.90 14.90 -2.07
N GLY A 36 -18.11 15.87 -1.60
CA GLY A 36 -17.95 16.10 -0.16
C GLY A 36 -19.20 16.68 0.48
N ASP A 37 -19.37 16.47 1.78
CA ASP A 37 -20.55 16.89 2.55
C ASP A 37 -20.91 18.38 2.40
N SER A 38 -19.92 19.23 2.18
CA SER A 38 -20.09 20.68 1.99
C SER A 38 -19.93 21.15 0.54
N THR A 39 -19.49 20.27 -0.35
CA THR A 39 -19.15 20.59 -1.74
C THR A 39 -20.11 19.94 -2.73
N CYS A 40 -20.95 19.01 -2.30
CA CYS A 40 -21.96 18.37 -3.10
C CYS A 40 -23.33 19.03 -2.94
N GLN A 41 -24.02 19.25 -4.05
CA GLN A 41 -25.41 19.75 -4.06
C GLN A 41 -26.45 18.71 -4.53
N ARG A 42 -26.06 17.74 -5.37
CA ARG A 42 -26.99 16.77 -5.97
C ARG A 42 -26.28 15.45 -6.25
N LYS A 43 -27.01 14.34 -6.13
CA LYS A 43 -26.46 12.97 -6.21
C LYS A 43 -25.27 12.76 -5.27
N CYS A 44 -25.34 13.35 -4.08
CA CYS A 44 -24.36 13.08 -3.03
C CYS A 44 -24.46 11.62 -2.62
N TRP A 45 -23.36 11.06 -2.16
CA TRP A 45 -23.29 9.64 -1.85
C TRP A 45 -24.30 9.24 -0.78
N SER A 46 -25.28 8.43 -1.15
CA SER A 46 -26.25 7.82 -0.23
C SER A 46 -26.06 6.30 -0.09
N GLU A 47 -25.29 5.70 -1.01
CA GLU A 47 -25.02 4.27 -1.08
C GLU A 47 -23.54 4.02 -1.35
N GLU A 48 -23.14 2.76 -1.18
CA GLU A 48 -21.79 2.35 -1.50
C GLU A 48 -21.49 2.51 -3.00
N ARG A 49 -20.32 3.06 -3.28
CA ARG A 49 -19.82 3.18 -4.65
C ARG A 49 -19.61 1.80 -5.27
N ALA A 50 -19.82 1.67 -6.58
CA ALA A 50 -19.53 0.42 -7.31
C ALA A 50 -18.03 0.09 -7.31
N ASP A 51 -17.15 1.10 -7.22
CA ASP A 51 -15.72 0.91 -7.05
C ASP A 51 -15.32 0.64 -5.58
N GLN A 52 -16.29 0.61 -4.66
CA GLN A 52 -16.13 0.29 -3.23
C GLN A 52 -15.14 1.20 -2.51
N ARG A 53 -14.87 2.39 -3.06
CA ARG A 53 -13.99 3.38 -2.45
C ARG A 53 -14.71 4.13 -1.34
N CYS A 54 -13.96 4.51 -0.33
CA CYS A 54 -14.47 5.26 0.81
C CYS A 54 -13.39 6.21 1.36
N GLY A 55 -13.71 7.00 2.38
CA GLY A 55 -12.77 7.94 2.98
C GLY A 55 -12.82 9.36 2.40
N ALA A 56 -12.05 10.24 3.05
CA ALA A 56 -12.06 11.68 2.77
C ALA A 56 -11.81 12.02 1.30
N SER A 57 -10.86 11.35 0.63
CA SER A 57 -10.52 11.60 -0.77
C SER A 57 -11.69 11.40 -1.75
N PHE A 58 -12.72 10.65 -1.34
CA PHE A 58 -13.90 10.33 -2.16
C PHE A 58 -15.18 11.04 -1.70
N GLY A 59 -15.07 11.94 -0.71
CA GLY A 59 -16.23 12.61 -0.12
C GLY A 59 -17.00 11.73 0.85
N HIS A 60 -16.30 10.90 1.62
CA HIS A 60 -16.88 10.04 2.67
C HIS A 60 -18.13 9.23 2.25
N PRO A 61 -18.14 8.55 1.08
CA PRO A 61 -19.28 7.73 0.68
C PRO A 61 -19.52 6.63 1.72
N PRO A 62 -20.78 6.30 2.06
CA PRO A 62 -21.06 5.24 3.01
C PRO A 62 -20.65 3.88 2.42
N CYS A 63 -20.22 2.97 3.28
CA CYS A 63 -20.09 1.56 2.92
C CYS A 63 -21.44 0.85 3.08
N GLY A 64 -21.64 -0.23 2.33
CA GLY A 64 -22.84 -1.05 2.40
C GLY A 64 -23.10 -1.62 3.80
N LYS A 65 -24.28 -2.20 3.98
CA LYS A 65 -24.69 -2.76 5.27
C LYS A 65 -23.67 -3.78 5.78
N ASN A 66 -23.27 -3.65 7.05
CA ASN A 66 -22.25 -4.47 7.72
C ASN A 66 -20.83 -4.37 7.14
N ARG A 67 -20.56 -3.38 6.29
CA ARG A 67 -19.24 -3.07 5.76
C ARG A 67 -18.68 -1.83 6.42
N CYS A 68 -17.37 -1.81 6.58
CA CYS A 68 -16.61 -0.75 7.22
C CYS A 68 -15.72 -0.08 6.19
N CYS A 69 -15.52 1.23 6.34
CA CYS A 69 -14.51 1.93 5.58
C CYS A 69 -13.16 1.73 6.27
N SER A 70 -12.20 1.12 5.58
CA SER A 70 -10.83 1.06 6.09
C SER A 70 -10.14 2.42 5.99
N ILE A 71 -9.11 2.65 6.80
CA ILE A 71 -8.24 3.85 6.70
C ILE A 71 -7.53 3.98 5.33
N HIS A 72 -7.63 2.97 4.47
CA HIS A 72 -7.07 2.94 3.12
C HIS A 72 -8.10 3.31 2.05
N GLY A 73 -9.32 3.65 2.46
CA GLY A 73 -10.37 4.14 1.58
C GLY A 73 -11.02 3.04 0.76
N TRP A 74 -11.30 1.90 1.40
CA TRP A 74 -12.06 0.78 0.84
C TRP A 74 -13.12 0.27 1.80
N CYS A 75 -14.30 -0.02 1.25
CA CYS A 75 -15.37 -0.70 1.94
C CYS A 75 -15.12 -2.22 1.99
N GLY A 76 -15.37 -2.85 3.13
CA GLY A 76 -15.27 -4.30 3.26
C GLY A 76 -15.72 -4.85 4.60
N GLU A 77 -15.72 -6.17 4.73
CA GLU A 77 -16.17 -6.88 5.92
C GLU A 77 -15.01 -7.49 6.70
N GLY A 78 -15.24 -7.76 7.98
CA GLY A 78 -14.29 -8.49 8.82
C GLY A 78 -13.23 -7.60 9.45
N PRO A 79 -12.32 -8.20 10.24
CA PRO A 79 -11.41 -7.43 11.07
C PRO A 79 -10.49 -6.50 10.26
N PHE A 80 -10.22 -6.83 9.00
CA PHE A 80 -9.30 -6.08 8.14
C PHE A 80 -9.83 -4.71 7.70
N TYR A 81 -11.14 -4.50 7.81
CA TYR A 81 -11.79 -3.22 7.52
C TYR A 81 -12.39 -2.60 8.76
N CYS A 82 -12.78 -3.44 9.73
CA CYS A 82 -13.69 -3.05 10.79
C CYS A 82 -13.05 -2.93 12.17
N VAL A 83 -11.85 -3.49 12.43
CA VAL A 83 -11.22 -3.24 13.73
C VAL A 83 -10.73 -1.81 13.81
N GLN A 84 -10.86 -1.24 15.01
CA GLN A 84 -10.61 0.18 15.26
C GLN A 84 -9.23 0.68 14.82
N ALA A 85 -8.20 -0.17 14.81
CA ALA A 85 -6.86 0.22 14.37
C ALA A 85 -6.71 0.44 12.86
N VAL A 86 -7.63 -0.08 12.04
CA VAL A 86 -7.55 -0.04 10.56
C VAL A 86 -8.85 0.45 9.91
N CYS A 87 -9.79 0.92 10.72
CA CYS A 87 -11.10 1.41 10.30
C CYS A 87 -11.18 2.94 10.42
N ASP A 88 -11.69 3.58 9.37
CA ASP A 88 -11.98 5.01 9.30
C ASP A 88 -13.38 5.30 9.86
N TYR A 89 -14.42 4.68 9.29
CA TYR A 89 -15.81 4.80 9.76
C TYR A 89 -16.64 3.55 9.45
N GLN A 90 -17.85 3.50 10.04
CA GLN A 90 -18.69 2.30 10.09
C GLN A 90 -17.99 1.11 10.76
N CYS A 91 -17.13 1.40 11.73
CA CYS A 91 -16.30 0.41 12.42
C CYS A 91 -17.10 -0.51 13.33
N TRP A 92 -16.51 -1.65 13.64
CA TRP A 92 -17.03 -2.48 14.72
C TRP A 92 -16.89 -1.77 16.06
N ASP A 93 -17.80 -2.11 16.98
CA ASP A 93 -17.68 -1.68 18.36
C ASP A 93 -16.33 -2.10 18.96
N SER A 94 -15.84 -1.28 19.88
CA SER A 94 -14.58 -1.46 20.61
C SER A 94 -14.46 -2.83 21.28
N SER A 95 -15.55 -3.38 21.84
CA SER A 95 -15.53 -4.68 22.53
C SER A 95 -15.35 -5.85 21.55
N LEU A 96 -16.02 -5.79 20.39
CA LEU A 96 -15.86 -6.76 19.31
C LEU A 96 -14.47 -6.63 18.67
N SER A 97 -14.00 -5.41 18.46
CA SER A 97 -12.65 -5.13 17.96
C SER A 97 -11.58 -5.71 18.89
N TYR A 98 -11.74 -5.56 20.20
CA TYR A 98 -10.80 -6.08 21.20
C TYR A 98 -10.81 -7.62 21.27
N TYR A 99 -12.00 -8.24 21.30
CA TYR A 99 -12.15 -9.69 21.31
C TYR A 99 -11.58 -10.32 20.03
N VAL A 100 -11.89 -9.75 18.87
CA VAL A 100 -11.38 -10.24 17.60
C VAL A 100 -9.88 -10.00 17.53
N SER A 101 -9.35 -8.84 17.91
CA SER A 101 -7.90 -8.58 17.91
C SER A 101 -7.10 -9.57 18.76
N ARG A 102 -7.62 -10.01 19.92
CA ARG A 102 -6.99 -11.08 20.73
C ARG A 102 -7.04 -12.45 20.06
N ASN A 103 -8.17 -12.80 19.43
CA ASN A 103 -8.37 -14.14 18.85
C ASN A 103 -7.84 -14.26 17.41
N THR A 104 -7.68 -13.14 16.72
CA THR A 104 -7.01 -12.99 15.43
C THR A 104 -5.63 -12.38 15.64
N GLU A 105 -4.86 -12.86 16.62
CA GLU A 105 -3.41 -12.69 16.60
C GLU A 105 -2.86 -13.41 15.35
N ASN A 106 -3.10 -12.83 14.18
CA ASN A 106 -2.36 -13.01 12.94
C ASN A 106 -1.00 -12.34 13.11
N SER A 107 -0.32 -12.63 14.23
CA SER A 107 1.07 -12.24 14.36
C SER A 107 1.78 -12.85 13.17
N ILE A 108 2.49 -12.03 12.40
CA ILE A 108 3.23 -12.49 11.21
C ILE A 108 4.09 -13.70 11.56
N SER A 109 4.58 -13.76 12.80
CA SER A 109 5.35 -14.89 13.33
C SER A 109 4.61 -16.23 13.43
N LYS A 110 3.27 -16.24 13.50
CA LYS A 110 2.45 -17.46 13.46
C LYS A 110 2.18 -17.94 12.03
N ILE A 111 2.24 -17.03 11.05
CA ILE A 111 1.99 -17.32 9.63
C ILE A 111 3.29 -17.66 8.91
N LEU A 112 4.32 -16.84 9.13
CA LEU A 112 5.67 -17.00 8.61
C LEU A 112 6.58 -17.27 9.80
N SER A 113 6.81 -18.55 10.09
CA SER A 113 7.76 -18.92 11.15
C SER A 113 9.18 -18.55 10.74
N LYS A 114 10.07 -18.41 11.73
CA LYS A 114 11.50 -18.21 11.47
C LYS A 114 12.10 -19.32 10.59
N SER A 115 11.68 -20.58 10.80
CA SER A 115 12.16 -21.71 9.99
C SER A 115 11.73 -21.59 8.54
N LEU A 116 10.46 -21.22 8.29
CA LEU A 116 9.95 -21.03 6.93
C LEU A 116 10.63 -19.83 6.26
N PHE A 117 10.84 -18.73 6.97
CA PHE A 117 11.61 -17.59 6.47
C PHE A 117 13.05 -17.99 6.10
N ASP A 118 13.71 -18.75 6.98
CA ASP A 118 15.08 -19.24 6.76
C ASP A 118 15.16 -20.18 5.56
N GLU A 119 14.14 -21.00 5.32
CA GLU A 119 14.03 -21.88 4.15
C GLU A 119 13.81 -21.09 2.85
N MET A 120 12.88 -20.13 2.86
CA MET A 120 12.58 -19.27 1.70
C MET A 120 13.78 -18.43 1.26
N PHE A 121 14.62 -18.01 2.21
CA PHE A 121 15.78 -17.15 1.97
C PHE A 121 17.07 -17.81 2.47
N LYS A 122 17.27 -19.08 2.12
CA LYS A 122 18.39 -19.90 2.62
C LYS A 122 19.77 -19.36 2.22
N HIS A 123 19.89 -18.75 1.04
CA HIS A 123 21.18 -18.28 0.51
C HIS A 123 21.56 -16.84 0.88
N ARG A 124 20.72 -16.11 1.63
CA ARG A 124 20.98 -14.70 1.98
C ARG A 124 22.24 -14.48 2.84
N LYS A 125 22.78 -15.55 3.42
CA LYS A 125 24.03 -15.52 4.21
C LYS A 125 25.26 -15.84 3.36
N ASP A 126 25.07 -16.51 2.22
CA ASP A 126 26.13 -17.02 1.35
C ASP A 126 26.49 -16.03 0.22
N CYS A 127 26.00 -14.79 0.31
CA CYS A 127 26.13 -13.82 -0.76
C CYS A 127 26.24 -12.39 -0.20
N PRO A 128 26.36 -11.33 -1.05
CA PRO A 128 26.80 -10.00 -0.61
C PRO A 128 26.03 -9.35 0.54
N SER A 129 24.76 -9.70 0.75
CA SER A 129 24.01 -9.19 1.90
C SER A 129 24.45 -9.77 3.25
N GLN A 130 25.18 -10.89 3.27
CA GLN A 130 25.79 -11.50 4.46
C GLN A 130 24.85 -11.61 5.67
N GLY A 131 23.57 -11.89 5.43
CA GLY A 131 22.58 -12.02 6.50
C GLY A 131 22.03 -10.70 7.06
N PHE A 132 22.29 -9.55 6.43
CA PHE A 132 21.67 -8.25 6.75
C PHE A 132 20.15 -8.36 6.94
N TYR A 133 19.49 -9.09 6.05
CA TYR A 133 18.06 -9.37 6.11
C TYR A 133 17.74 -10.49 7.10
N SER A 134 17.49 -10.12 8.36
CA SER A 134 17.14 -11.05 9.44
C SER A 134 15.63 -11.17 9.65
N TYR A 135 15.19 -12.33 10.15
CA TYR A 135 13.79 -12.56 10.51
C TYR A 135 13.30 -11.59 11.59
N ASP A 136 14.12 -11.34 12.62
CA ASP A 136 13.74 -10.45 13.72
C ASP A 136 13.60 -9.00 13.23
N ALA A 137 14.47 -8.55 12.31
CA ALA A 137 14.34 -7.24 11.70
C ALA A 137 13.06 -7.12 10.86
N PHE A 138 12.71 -8.20 10.14
CA PHE A 138 11.45 -8.26 9.40
C PHE A 138 10.22 -8.18 10.31
N ILE A 139 10.17 -8.98 11.39
CA ILE A 139 9.05 -8.95 12.34
C ILE A 139 8.94 -7.58 13.02
N ASN A 140 10.07 -6.98 13.43
CA ASN A 140 10.10 -5.65 14.05
C ASN A 140 9.60 -4.57 13.10
N ALA A 141 10.02 -4.62 11.83
CA ALA A 141 9.54 -3.68 10.82
C ALA A 141 8.05 -3.88 10.55
N ALA A 142 7.61 -5.12 10.35
CA ALA A 142 6.25 -5.45 9.97
C ALA A 142 5.23 -5.18 11.09
N ALA A 143 5.66 -5.13 12.36
CA ALA A 143 4.83 -4.64 13.46
C ALA A 143 4.35 -3.19 13.27
N SER A 144 5.08 -2.39 12.47
CA SER A 144 4.66 -1.03 12.10
C SER A 144 3.64 -0.99 10.95
N PHE A 145 3.32 -2.14 10.33
CA PHE A 145 2.42 -2.23 9.18
C PHE A 145 1.38 -3.35 9.38
N PRO A 146 0.30 -3.09 10.13
CA PRO A 146 -0.71 -4.10 10.46
C PRO A 146 -1.31 -4.84 9.25
N MET A 147 -1.40 -4.19 8.08
CA MET A 147 -1.89 -4.82 6.84
C MET A 147 -0.93 -5.83 6.23
N VAL A 148 0.38 -5.74 6.49
CA VAL A 148 1.37 -6.68 5.93
C VAL A 148 1.10 -8.09 6.43
N ALA A 149 0.69 -8.24 7.69
CA ALA A 149 0.25 -9.52 8.23
C ALA A 149 -0.93 -10.12 7.47
N GLN A 150 -1.85 -9.27 7.03
CA GLN A 150 -3.07 -9.66 6.36
C GLN A 150 -2.76 -10.17 4.96
N VAL A 151 -1.94 -9.43 4.21
CA VAL A 151 -1.55 -9.84 2.85
C VAL A 151 -0.66 -11.09 2.90
N ILE A 152 0.27 -11.19 3.84
CA ILE A 152 1.08 -12.41 4.02
C ILE A 152 0.18 -13.61 4.34
N SER A 153 -0.83 -13.45 5.20
CA SER A 153 -1.81 -14.50 5.48
C SER A 153 -2.54 -14.98 4.22
N GLN A 154 -3.01 -14.05 3.39
CA GLN A 154 -3.69 -14.37 2.13
C GLN A 154 -2.75 -15.04 1.11
N LEU A 155 -1.52 -14.55 1.00
CA LEU A 155 -0.51 -15.11 0.10
C LEU A 155 -0.05 -16.50 0.53
N VAL A 156 0.07 -16.77 1.83
CA VAL A 156 0.34 -18.13 2.35
C VAL A 156 -0.83 -19.06 2.05
N ARG A 157 -2.07 -18.64 2.34
CA ARG A 157 -3.28 -19.44 2.03
C ARG A 157 -3.43 -19.74 0.54
N GLY A 158 -3.02 -18.80 -0.32
CA GLY A 158 -3.05 -18.95 -1.77
C GLY A 158 -1.82 -19.63 -2.38
N ASN A 159 -0.82 -20.04 -1.60
CA ASN A 159 0.49 -20.53 -2.09
C ASN A 159 1.23 -19.54 -3.02
N LEU A 160 0.98 -18.24 -2.87
CA LEU A 160 1.54 -17.15 -3.69
C LEU A 160 2.62 -16.34 -2.97
N LEU A 161 3.03 -16.73 -1.75
CA LEU A 161 4.03 -15.96 -0.98
C LEU A 161 5.35 -15.75 -1.75
N LEU A 162 5.77 -16.76 -2.52
CA LEU A 162 6.97 -16.72 -3.36
C LEU A 162 6.83 -15.83 -4.61
N SER A 163 5.62 -15.43 -5.03
CA SER A 163 5.44 -14.54 -6.19
C SER A 163 5.61 -13.07 -5.82
N VAL A 164 5.44 -12.72 -4.54
CA VAL A 164 5.44 -11.34 -4.02
C VAL A 164 6.77 -10.97 -3.38
N LEU A 165 7.42 -11.93 -2.71
CA LEU A 165 8.75 -11.75 -2.13
C LEU A 165 9.88 -12.02 -3.14
N LYS A 166 9.57 -12.12 -4.45
CA LYS A 166 10.61 -12.20 -5.47
C LYS A 166 11.48 -10.94 -5.39
N PRO A 167 12.81 -11.06 -5.25
CA PRO A 167 13.69 -9.91 -5.30
C PRO A 167 13.51 -9.19 -6.65
N LEU A 168 13.37 -7.86 -6.60
CA LEU A 168 13.36 -7.00 -7.78
C LEU A 168 14.71 -7.15 -8.49
N LYS A 169 14.66 -7.72 -9.71
CA LYS A 169 15.76 -8.04 -10.63
C LYS A 169 16.73 -9.13 -10.17
N GLN A 170 16.72 -10.24 -10.91
CA GLN A 170 17.87 -11.13 -11.03
C GLN A 170 18.95 -10.43 -11.87
N PRO A 171 20.17 -10.20 -11.36
CA PRO A 171 21.30 -9.93 -12.25
C PRO A 171 21.55 -11.17 -13.11
N GLN A 172 21.63 -10.97 -14.42
CA GLN A 172 21.58 -12.02 -15.44
C GLN A 172 22.86 -12.84 -15.58
N ARG A 173 23.61 -12.99 -14.50
CA ARG A 173 24.79 -13.85 -14.42
C ARG A 173 24.84 -14.43 -13.02
N TRP A 174 25.30 -15.68 -12.96
CA TRP A 174 25.53 -16.52 -11.79
C TRP A 174 24.45 -17.58 -11.53
N ILE A 175 24.77 -18.72 -12.16
CA ILE A 175 24.62 -20.10 -11.70
C ILE A 175 23.33 -20.78 -12.17
N GLU A 176 23.57 -21.79 -13.00
CA GLU A 176 22.81 -23.05 -13.12
C GLU A 176 22.60 -23.67 -11.73
N SER A 177 21.90 -22.96 -10.84
CA SER A 177 21.64 -23.41 -9.47
C SER A 177 20.35 -24.20 -9.53
N LEU A 178 20.33 -25.37 -8.89
CA LEU A 178 19.14 -26.22 -8.80
C LEU A 178 17.91 -25.52 -8.16
N ASP A 179 18.06 -24.28 -7.65
CA ASP A 179 16.96 -23.52 -7.05
C ASP A 179 17.09 -21.99 -7.27
N PRO A 180 16.76 -21.47 -8.48
CA PRO A 180 16.89 -20.04 -8.82
C PRO A 180 15.94 -19.12 -8.02
N TYR A 181 14.97 -19.66 -7.28
CA TYR A 181 14.00 -18.87 -6.52
C TYR A 181 14.43 -18.65 -5.05
N ALA A 182 15.46 -19.36 -4.57
CA ALA A 182 15.94 -19.27 -3.18
C ALA A 182 17.01 -18.19 -2.92
N TRP A 183 17.35 -17.38 -3.94
CA TRP A 183 18.36 -16.32 -3.87
C TRP A 183 17.77 -14.92 -3.55
N GLY A 184 16.57 -14.88 -2.97
CA GLY A 184 15.99 -13.66 -2.42
C GLY A 184 16.90 -12.96 -1.39
N TYR A 185 16.78 -11.63 -1.29
CA TYR A 185 17.55 -10.81 -0.34
C TYR A 185 19.09 -10.87 -0.49
N CYS A 186 19.59 -11.17 -1.68
CA CYS A 186 21.02 -11.36 -1.87
C CYS A 186 21.86 -10.06 -1.91
N HIS A 187 21.22 -8.93 -2.21
CA HIS A 187 21.85 -7.62 -2.28
C HIS A 187 21.12 -6.62 -1.40
N ILE A 188 21.88 -5.71 -0.77
CA ILE A 188 21.36 -4.59 0.02
C ILE A 188 21.22 -3.33 -0.84
N SER A 189 22.22 -3.09 -1.69
CA SER A 189 22.22 -2.05 -2.71
C SER A 189 22.48 -2.71 -4.05
N THR A 190 21.74 -2.32 -5.10
CA THR A 190 22.17 -2.66 -6.45
C THR A 190 23.40 -1.82 -6.77
N THR A 191 24.53 -2.48 -7.07
CA THR A 191 25.65 -1.86 -7.75
C THR A 191 25.21 -1.51 -9.17
N ILE A 192 24.51 -0.39 -9.33
CA ILE A 192 24.41 0.32 -10.61
C ILE A 192 24.97 1.72 -10.36
N ALA A 193 26.28 1.76 -10.15
CA ALA A 193 27.08 2.97 -10.22
C ALA A 193 28.28 2.67 -11.12
N THR A 194 28.00 2.21 -12.35
CA THR A 194 29.05 1.99 -13.36
C THR A 194 28.83 2.78 -14.65
N ASP A 195 27.69 3.46 -14.83
CA ASP A 195 27.53 4.38 -15.95
C ASP A 195 27.42 5.81 -15.43
N THR A 196 28.52 6.54 -15.56
CA THR A 196 28.64 7.97 -15.29
C THR A 196 27.78 8.84 -16.21
N ASP A 197 27.03 8.27 -17.15
CA ASP A 197 26.33 9.01 -18.22
C ASP A 197 24.80 8.89 -18.20
N THR A 198 24.21 8.13 -17.25
CA THR A 198 22.74 8.00 -17.09
C THR A 198 22.26 8.20 -15.66
N MET A 199 23.02 8.92 -14.83
CA MET A 199 22.53 9.45 -13.55
C MET A 199 21.59 10.66 -13.79
N THR A 200 20.64 10.49 -14.72
CA THR A 200 19.59 11.43 -15.06
C THR A 200 18.62 11.54 -13.88
N ASN A 201 18.98 12.47 -12.98
CA ASN A 201 18.08 13.30 -12.19
C ASN A 201 17.05 12.56 -11.31
N TYR A 202 17.50 11.68 -10.41
CA TYR A 202 16.64 11.14 -9.34
C TYR A 202 16.15 12.23 -8.35
N CYS A 203 16.72 13.42 -8.39
CA CYS A 203 16.31 14.56 -7.59
C CYS A 203 15.22 15.38 -8.28
N THR A 204 14.05 14.77 -8.43
CA THR A 204 12.91 15.36 -9.15
C THR A 204 12.02 16.23 -8.27
N SER A 205 12.08 16.09 -6.94
CA SER A 205 11.22 16.84 -6.03
C SER A 205 11.79 18.22 -5.71
N THR A 206 10.93 19.24 -5.73
CA THR A 206 11.22 20.59 -5.23
C THR A 206 10.89 20.75 -3.74
N LYS A 207 10.17 19.77 -3.13
CA LYS A 207 9.79 19.79 -1.71
C LYS A 207 10.96 19.43 -0.77
N TRP A 208 11.87 18.55 -1.21
CA TRP A 208 13.00 18.09 -0.39
C TRP A 208 14.36 18.35 -1.05
N PRO A 209 15.39 18.74 -0.28
CA PRO A 209 16.72 18.99 -0.82
C PRO A 209 17.37 17.71 -1.37
N CYS A 210 18.17 17.87 -2.42
CA CYS A 210 18.94 16.78 -3.04
C CYS A 210 20.30 16.61 -2.34
N ALA A 211 20.30 16.25 -1.06
CA ALA A 211 21.52 16.21 -0.25
C ALA A 211 22.51 15.08 -0.67
N SER A 212 22.01 13.99 -1.27
CA SER A 212 22.82 12.76 -1.46
C SER A 212 22.80 12.17 -2.87
N LYS A 213 22.33 12.93 -3.89
CA LYS A 213 22.16 12.46 -5.29
C LYS A 213 21.31 11.18 -5.44
N LYS A 214 20.58 10.80 -4.39
CA LYS A 214 19.59 9.71 -4.32
C LYS A 214 18.20 10.29 -4.54
N ASN A 215 17.20 9.43 -4.77
CA ASN A 215 15.83 9.84 -5.09
C ASN A 215 15.16 10.64 -3.96
N ASN A 216 15.24 11.97 -4.00
CA ASN A 216 14.76 12.85 -2.93
C ASN A 216 13.24 12.78 -2.73
N TYR A 217 12.48 12.47 -3.78
CA TYR A 217 11.03 12.29 -3.70
C TYR A 217 10.66 11.09 -2.83
N ASN A 218 11.19 9.90 -3.14
CA ASN A 218 10.84 8.68 -2.42
C ASN A 218 11.38 8.69 -0.98
N TYR A 219 12.62 9.15 -0.79
CA TYR A 219 13.21 9.22 0.55
C TYR A 219 12.49 10.26 1.43
N GLY A 220 12.04 11.37 0.85
CA GLY A 220 11.27 12.40 1.56
C GLY A 220 9.91 11.88 2.03
N LEU A 221 9.15 11.24 1.13
CA LEU A 221 7.85 10.66 1.46
C LEU A 221 7.96 9.52 2.47
N ALA A 222 8.93 8.61 2.30
CA ALA A 222 9.17 7.51 3.24
C ALA A 222 9.60 8.05 4.60
N GLY A 223 10.49 9.05 4.63
CA GLY A 223 10.99 9.66 5.86
C GLY A 223 9.87 10.33 6.65
N GLU A 224 9.02 11.12 6.00
CA GLU A 224 7.85 11.75 6.60
C GLU A 224 6.87 10.71 7.18
N ALA A 225 6.56 9.66 6.41
CA ALA A 225 5.65 8.60 6.86
C ALA A 225 6.20 7.75 8.00
N LEU A 226 7.53 7.52 8.05
CA LEU A 226 8.18 6.66 9.04
C LEU A 226 8.74 7.44 10.24
N GLY A 227 8.71 8.78 10.21
CA GLY A 227 9.34 9.62 11.23
C GLY A 227 10.87 9.53 11.23
N LEU A 228 11.48 9.34 10.05
CA LEU A 228 12.93 9.17 9.87
C LEU A 228 13.49 10.25 8.94
N ASP A 229 14.65 10.82 9.27
CA ASP A 229 15.34 11.77 8.37
C ASP A 229 16.13 11.02 7.30
N LEU A 230 15.40 10.46 6.34
CA LEU A 230 15.95 9.72 5.21
C LEU A 230 16.51 10.64 4.12
N ILE A 231 16.22 11.94 4.16
CA ILE A 231 16.79 12.91 3.21
C ILE A 231 18.25 13.17 3.52
N ASN A 232 18.58 13.42 4.79
CA ASN A 232 19.96 13.66 5.19
C ASN A 232 20.71 12.36 5.52
N ASN A 233 19.99 11.28 5.87
CA ASN A 233 20.58 9.99 6.24
C ASN A 233 20.06 8.83 5.38
N PRO A 234 20.17 8.89 4.05
CA PRO A 234 19.62 7.86 3.17
C PRO A 234 20.32 6.50 3.31
N ASP A 235 21.54 6.47 3.83
CA ASP A 235 22.30 5.23 4.04
C ASP A 235 21.72 4.36 5.16
N LEU A 236 20.81 4.90 5.99
CA LEU A 236 20.05 4.11 6.96
C LEU A 236 19.30 2.96 6.28
N VAL A 237 18.80 3.15 5.05
CA VAL A 237 18.10 2.10 4.27
C VAL A 237 19.01 0.90 3.94
N ALA A 238 20.33 1.13 3.88
CA ALA A 238 21.33 0.11 3.56
C ALA A 238 22.17 -0.35 4.77
N THR A 239 21.99 0.28 5.94
CA THR A 239 22.79 -0.02 7.15
C THR A 239 21.95 -0.46 8.34
N ASP A 240 20.68 -0.10 8.39
CA ASP A 240 19.72 -0.59 9.37
C ASP A 240 18.69 -1.52 8.68
N PRO A 241 18.68 -2.82 9.01
CA PRO A 241 17.78 -3.77 8.36
C PRO A 241 16.31 -3.54 8.71
N VAL A 242 15.99 -2.97 9.88
CA VAL A 242 14.61 -2.60 10.24
C VAL A 242 14.16 -1.44 9.38
N VAL A 243 14.99 -0.40 9.21
CA VAL A 243 14.68 0.72 8.31
C VAL A 243 14.57 0.26 6.86
N SER A 244 15.45 -0.65 6.40
CA SER A 244 15.37 -1.25 5.07
C SER A 244 14.02 -1.92 4.83
N TYR A 245 13.57 -2.77 5.77
CA TYR A 245 12.25 -3.40 5.69
C TYR A 245 11.12 -2.39 5.79
N LYS A 246 11.19 -1.40 6.70
CA LYS A 246 10.14 -0.39 6.83
C LYS A 246 9.96 0.41 5.55
N THR A 247 11.03 0.78 4.86
CA THR A 247 10.92 1.51 3.59
C THR A 247 10.32 0.64 2.47
N ALA A 248 10.69 -0.63 2.38
CA ALA A 248 10.10 -1.57 1.42
C ALA A 248 8.61 -1.83 1.71
N LEU A 249 8.26 -2.08 2.97
CA LEU A 249 6.88 -2.31 3.40
C LEU A 249 6.04 -1.05 3.20
N TRP A 250 6.57 0.13 3.54
CA TRP A 250 5.91 1.41 3.25
C TRP A 250 5.61 1.56 1.76
N PHE A 251 6.59 1.36 0.89
CA PHE A 251 6.38 1.46 -0.57
C PHE A 251 5.31 0.48 -1.06
N TRP A 252 5.26 -0.70 -0.44
CA TRP A 252 4.31 -1.74 -0.80
C TRP A 252 2.89 -1.47 -0.30
N THR A 253 2.74 -0.88 0.89
CA THR A 253 1.44 -0.53 1.50
C THR A 253 0.93 0.84 1.10
N THR A 254 1.74 1.69 0.49
CA THR A 254 1.39 3.07 0.16
C THR A 254 0.91 3.18 -1.27
N ARG A 255 -0.17 3.92 -1.48
CA ARG A 255 -0.56 4.34 -2.83
C ARG A 255 0.39 5.41 -3.33
N HIS A 256 0.90 5.21 -4.53
CA HIS A 256 1.70 6.20 -5.23
C HIS A 256 0.92 6.65 -6.47
N ASP A 257 0.51 7.92 -6.46
CA ASP A 257 -0.30 8.54 -7.51
C ASP A 257 -1.62 7.77 -7.76
N ASN A 258 -1.93 7.45 -9.02
CA ASN A 258 -3.10 6.68 -9.43
C ASN A 258 -2.92 5.16 -9.29
N LYS A 259 -1.82 4.68 -8.72
CA LYS A 259 -1.57 3.24 -8.55
C LYS A 259 -2.10 2.76 -7.20
N PRO A 260 -2.95 1.71 -7.18
CA PRO A 260 -3.39 1.11 -5.93
C PRO A 260 -2.20 0.53 -5.15
N SER A 261 -2.32 0.45 -3.82
CA SER A 261 -1.32 -0.23 -3.01
C SER A 261 -1.35 -1.74 -3.30
N TYR A 262 -0.28 -2.47 -2.99
CA TYR A 262 -0.30 -3.92 -3.21
C TYR A 262 -1.33 -4.64 -2.31
N PRO A 263 -1.51 -4.27 -1.03
CA PRO A 263 -2.63 -4.74 -0.24
C PRO A 263 -3.98 -4.52 -0.91
N ASP A 264 -4.22 -3.35 -1.51
CA ASP A 264 -5.46 -3.09 -2.24
C ASP A 264 -5.64 -4.09 -3.39
N VAL A 265 -4.58 -4.40 -4.14
CA VAL A 265 -4.64 -5.38 -5.24
C VAL A 265 -4.94 -6.79 -4.72
N VAL A 266 -4.26 -7.26 -3.67
CA VAL A 266 -4.44 -8.62 -3.14
C VAL A 266 -5.79 -8.80 -2.46
N ILE A 267 -6.20 -7.81 -1.67
CA ILE A 267 -7.49 -7.83 -0.98
C ILE A 267 -8.62 -7.79 -2.02
N ASN A 268 -8.48 -7.00 -3.09
CA ASN A 268 -9.47 -6.92 -4.16
C ASN A 268 -9.41 -8.08 -5.16
N ALA A 269 -8.29 -8.82 -5.29
CA ALA A 269 -8.22 -10.00 -6.17
C ALA A 269 -9.08 -11.17 -5.67
N ASN A 270 -9.42 -11.19 -4.37
CA ASN A 270 -10.39 -12.12 -3.80
C ASN A 270 -11.86 -11.67 -3.98
N PHE A 271 -12.09 -10.56 -4.69
CA PHE A 271 -13.41 -10.16 -5.17
C PHE A 271 -13.90 -11.20 -6.19
N LYS A 272 -14.90 -12.00 -5.81
CA LYS A 272 -15.78 -12.61 -6.79
C LYS A 272 -16.78 -11.52 -7.20
N PRO A 273 -16.82 -11.10 -8.48
CA PRO A 273 -17.97 -10.37 -8.97
C PRO A 273 -19.20 -11.24 -8.65
N SER A 274 -20.20 -10.69 -7.97
CA SER A 274 -21.55 -11.22 -8.12
C SER A 274 -21.84 -11.22 -9.61
N GLN A 275 -21.98 -12.40 -10.19
CA GLN A 275 -22.34 -12.54 -11.59
C GLN A 275 -23.66 -11.81 -11.79
N VAL A 276 -23.61 -10.77 -12.63
CA VAL A 276 -24.79 -10.18 -13.26
C VAL A 276 -25.17 -11.08 -14.42
#